data_AF-A0A7R8W071-F1
#
_entry.id   AF-A0A7R8W071-F1
#
_cell.length_a   1.000
_cell.length_b   1.000
_cell.length_c   1.000
_cell.angle_alpha   90.00
_cell.angle_beta   90.00
_cell.angle_gamma   90.00
#
_symmetry.space_group_name_H-M   'P 1'
#
loop_
_entity.id
_entity.type
_entity.pdbx_description
1 polymer ?
#
loop_
_entity_poly.entity_id
_entity_poly.type
_entity_poly.pdbx_seq_one_letter_code
_entity_poly.pdbx_strand_id
1 'polypeptide(L)'
;MKFRGFCHLGCPFVLLIAWFPGVSESTASLVSSGKASCLTSHLQSNSNALFLVYTVNPGEGFNLIRDVYLRVASLIKLLNDNLEGDRSVVLVLPPWGPLYHWMLDRRMGVPRGPYPWSTFFDIQSLSRYIPVMEFEELICEEDEDVQFFVDHVVVLQNFLDMFESGDFSEKYEVSKCQAHRSEFEPVTGTVAERDDSKWEGVLFGDVTVRSRSLQCVSLMGGAHVISPYLLSTFDQSQFILLERAEVLLHENFGEREYWRARESMRFAPKLVLKAKEFIEQMFPNQLAILDQIICSMAKYFIGTQESTFSFRIREEREMIGFNSDTTFNAFCGGPNGEYCEAPSRWTIVR
;
A
#
# COMPACT_ATOMS: atom_id res chain seq x y z
N MET A 1 -39.72 55.00 -24.35
CA MET A 1 -39.20 55.68 -25.56
C MET A 1 -38.16 54.75 -26.18
N LYS A 2 -38.33 54.33 -27.44
CA LYS A 2 -37.34 53.53 -28.19
C LYS A 2 -36.11 54.37 -28.52
N PHE A 3 -34.92 53.76 -28.61
CA PHE A 3 -34.01 53.70 -29.79
C PHE A 3 -32.58 53.25 -29.36
N ARG A 4 -32.07 52.14 -29.95
CA ARG A 4 -30.87 52.01 -30.86
C ARG A 4 -29.60 52.72 -30.34
N GLY A 5 -28.42 52.10 -30.18
CA GLY A 5 -27.70 51.08 -30.96
C GLY A 5 -26.54 51.76 -31.73
N PHE A 6 -25.28 51.32 -31.56
CA PHE A 6 -24.22 51.17 -32.60
C PHE A 6 -22.81 50.88 -32.02
N CYS A 7 -22.07 50.02 -32.73
CA CYS A 7 -20.67 49.62 -32.56
C CYS A 7 -19.64 50.73 -32.80
N HIS A 8 -18.44 50.65 -32.18
CA HIS A 8 -17.18 50.21 -32.81
C HIS A 8 -15.92 50.55 -31.98
N LEU A 9 -14.99 49.57 -31.95
CA LEU A 9 -13.51 49.66 -31.94
C LEU A 9 -12.76 50.42 -30.82
N GLY A 10 -11.79 49.70 -30.23
CA GLY A 10 -10.47 50.26 -29.93
C GLY A 10 -10.06 50.32 -28.46
N CYS A 11 -9.18 49.38 -28.08
CA CYS A 11 -8.14 49.40 -27.03
C CYS A 11 -8.13 50.59 -26.03
N PRO A 12 -7.94 50.29 -24.74
CA PRO A 12 -6.72 50.82 -24.13
C PRO A 12 -5.99 49.83 -23.23
N PHE A 13 -4.66 49.95 -23.26
CA PHE A 13 -3.77 49.58 -22.16
C PHE A 13 -4.32 50.13 -20.85
N VAL A 14 -4.45 49.27 -19.84
CA VAL A 14 -4.45 49.70 -18.43
C VAL A 14 -3.54 48.75 -17.64
N LEU A 15 -2.35 49.26 -17.37
CA LEU A 15 -1.50 48.83 -16.27
C LEU A 15 -2.24 49.24 -14.98
N LEU A 16 -2.72 48.28 -14.20
CA LEU A 16 -3.28 48.53 -12.87
C LEU A 16 -2.37 47.88 -11.83
N ILE A 17 -1.49 48.71 -11.27
CA ILE A 17 -0.89 48.49 -9.97
C ILE A 17 -2.01 48.68 -8.95
N ALA A 18 -2.45 47.59 -8.33
CA ALA A 18 -3.35 47.63 -7.17
C ALA A 18 -2.61 47.03 -5.96
N TRP A 19 -2.16 47.96 -5.14
CA TRP A 19 -1.68 47.79 -3.77
C TRP A 19 -2.82 47.16 -2.94
N PHE A 20 -2.60 45.96 -2.39
CA PHE A 20 -3.46 45.41 -1.35
C PHE A 20 -2.71 45.47 0.00
N PRO A 21 -3.39 45.98 1.05
CA PRO A 21 -2.76 46.27 2.33
C PRO A 21 -2.51 44.97 3.10
N GLY A 22 -1.38 44.91 3.80
CA GLY A 22 -1.13 43.90 4.80
C GLY A 22 -2.19 43.97 5.89
N VAL A 23 -2.90 42.85 6.10
CA VAL A 23 -3.72 42.59 7.29
C VAL A 23 -3.57 41.13 7.69
N SER A 24 -2.94 40.98 8.86
CA SER A 24 -2.97 39.93 9.88
C SER A 24 -2.76 38.47 9.48
N GLU A 25 -1.52 38.02 9.69
CA GLU A 25 -1.24 36.72 10.33
C GLU A 25 -1.99 36.64 11.68
N SER A 26 -3.01 35.79 11.75
CA SER A 26 -3.53 35.19 12.97
C SER A 26 -4.55 34.14 12.50
N THR A 27 -4.40 32.84 12.71
CA THR A 27 -3.83 32.13 13.85
C THR A 27 -2.96 30.97 13.37
N ALA A 28 -1.65 31.21 13.27
CA ALA A 28 -0.71 30.15 13.63
C ALA A 28 -0.98 29.89 15.12
N SER A 29 -1.63 28.77 15.44
CA SER A 29 -1.56 28.26 16.80
C SER A 29 -0.07 28.18 17.13
N LEU A 30 0.35 28.91 18.15
CA LEU A 30 1.66 28.74 18.78
C LEU A 30 1.80 27.25 19.06
N VAL A 31 2.49 26.53 18.19
CA VAL A 31 3.23 25.34 18.60
C VAL A 31 4.38 25.95 19.39
N SER A 32 4.18 26.06 20.70
CA SER A 32 5.28 26.28 21.61
C SER A 32 6.38 25.32 21.22
N SER A 33 7.59 25.83 21.06
CA SER A 33 8.84 25.09 20.89
C SER A 33 9.14 24.26 22.15
N GLY A 34 8.24 23.37 22.52
CA GLY A 34 8.51 22.23 23.36
C GLY A 34 9.18 21.19 22.49
N LYS A 35 10.29 20.65 22.96
CA LYS A 35 10.93 19.45 22.40
C LYS A 35 9.84 18.44 22.06
N ALA A 36 9.77 17.97 20.81
CA ALA A 36 8.83 16.93 20.43
C ALA A 36 9.17 15.71 21.29
N SER A 37 8.31 15.41 22.29
CA SER A 37 8.49 14.20 23.07
C SER A 37 8.20 13.03 22.13
N CYS A 38 9.10 12.05 22.17
CA CYS A 38 9.07 10.81 21.41
C CYS A 38 7.64 10.21 21.33
N LEU A 39 7.08 10.00 20.13
CA LEU A 39 5.70 9.49 19.99
C LEU A 39 5.56 8.11 20.62
N THR A 40 6.61 7.30 20.62
CA THR A 40 6.66 5.99 21.31
C THR A 40 6.39 6.11 22.81
N SER A 41 6.89 7.16 23.48
CA SER A 41 6.57 7.43 24.90
C SER A 41 5.09 7.83 25.13
N HIS A 42 4.48 8.50 24.15
CA HIS A 42 3.07 8.90 24.20
C HIS A 42 2.12 7.78 23.77
N LEU A 43 2.50 6.94 22.80
CA LEU A 43 1.75 5.77 22.34
C LEU A 43 1.78 4.64 23.39
N GLN A 44 2.90 4.48 24.11
CA GLN A 44 2.98 3.60 25.29
C GLN A 44 2.08 4.06 26.45
N SER A 45 1.66 5.33 26.48
CA SER A 45 0.68 5.83 27.47
C SER A 45 -0.77 5.53 27.12
N ASN A 46 -1.06 5.16 25.86
CA ASN A 46 -2.39 4.74 25.43
C ASN A 46 -2.52 3.22 25.55
N SER A 47 -3.10 2.75 26.65
CA SER A 47 -3.22 1.33 27.00
C SER A 47 -4.02 0.48 26.00
N ASN A 48 -4.71 1.10 25.04
CA ASN A 48 -5.64 0.43 24.15
C ASN A 48 -5.08 0.22 22.72
N ALA A 49 -3.97 0.86 22.37
CA ALA A 49 -3.37 0.72 21.05
C ALA A 49 -2.34 -0.41 21.04
N LEU A 50 -2.56 -1.40 20.20
CA LEU A 50 -1.64 -2.50 19.90
C LEU A 50 -0.99 -2.24 18.53
N PHE A 51 0.22 -2.71 18.31
CA PHE A 51 0.97 -2.45 17.09
C PHE A 51 1.50 -3.73 16.49
N LEU A 52 1.31 -3.86 15.18
CA LEU A 52 1.90 -4.92 14.39
C LEU A 52 2.71 -4.30 13.26
N VAL A 53 3.99 -4.63 13.19
CA VAL A 53 4.85 -4.36 12.04
C VAL A 53 5.20 -5.70 11.40
N TYR A 54 5.42 -5.73 10.08
CA TYR A 54 5.79 -6.96 9.40
C TYR A 54 7.02 -6.79 8.52
N THR A 55 7.74 -7.88 8.29
CA THR A 55 8.78 -7.96 7.26
C THR A 55 8.42 -8.98 6.20
N VAL A 56 9.06 -8.85 5.05
CA VAL A 56 8.93 -9.76 3.92
C VAL A 56 10.33 -10.26 3.58
N ASN A 57 10.44 -11.46 3.02
CA ASN A 57 11.68 -11.96 2.44
C ASN A 57 12.40 -10.86 1.60
N PRO A 58 13.68 -10.51 1.89
CA PRO A 58 14.40 -9.44 1.20
C PRO A 58 14.54 -9.61 -0.31
N GLY A 59 14.41 -10.85 -0.81
CA GLY A 59 14.42 -11.15 -2.25
C GLY A 59 13.15 -10.71 -2.99
N GLU A 60 12.09 -10.30 -2.29
CA GLU A 60 10.80 -10.02 -2.89
C GLU A 60 10.73 -8.64 -3.55
N GLY A 61 10.01 -8.59 -4.67
CA GLY A 61 9.81 -7.35 -5.42
C GLY A 61 8.69 -6.47 -4.87
N PHE A 62 8.71 -5.19 -5.27
CA PHE A 62 7.72 -4.17 -4.87
C PHE A 62 6.27 -4.64 -4.99
N ASN A 63 5.91 -5.33 -6.09
CA ASN A 63 4.54 -5.77 -6.32
C ASN A 63 4.13 -6.97 -5.46
N LEU A 64 5.06 -7.86 -5.10
CA LEU A 64 4.73 -8.94 -4.18
C LEU A 64 4.55 -8.41 -2.76
N ILE A 65 5.38 -7.45 -2.33
CA ILE A 65 5.22 -6.77 -1.04
C ILE A 65 3.85 -6.08 -0.96
N ARG A 66 3.37 -5.47 -2.04
CA ARG A 66 2.01 -4.92 -2.13
C ARG A 66 0.92 -5.99 -1.98
N ASP A 67 1.14 -7.19 -2.50
CA ASP A 67 0.21 -8.30 -2.30
C ASP A 67 0.24 -8.81 -0.86
N VAL A 68 1.43 -8.92 -0.24
CA VAL A 68 1.59 -9.28 1.18
C VAL A 68 0.87 -8.27 2.09
N TYR A 69 0.93 -6.97 1.78
CA TYR A 69 0.15 -5.96 2.48
C TYR A 69 -1.34 -6.29 2.52
N LEU A 70 -1.94 -6.80 1.43
CA LEU A 70 -3.36 -7.17 1.42
C LEU A 70 -3.68 -8.32 2.38
N ARG A 71 -2.75 -9.29 2.49
CA ARG A 71 -2.86 -10.44 3.40
C ARG A 71 -2.76 -9.98 4.85
N VAL A 72 -1.75 -9.18 5.16
CA VAL A 72 -1.56 -8.59 6.50
C VAL A 72 -2.71 -7.65 6.85
N ALA A 73 -3.21 -6.84 5.91
CA ALA A 73 -4.32 -5.94 6.17
C ALA A 73 -5.61 -6.70 6.49
N SER A 74 -5.85 -7.83 5.82
CA SER A 74 -6.95 -8.75 6.15
C SER A 74 -6.77 -9.38 7.53
N LEU A 75 -5.53 -9.72 7.91
CA LEU A 75 -5.21 -10.19 9.26
C LEU A 75 -5.48 -9.11 10.32
N ILE A 76 -5.04 -7.86 10.11
CA ILE A 76 -5.28 -6.76 11.04
C ILE A 76 -6.76 -6.51 11.23
N LYS A 77 -7.53 -6.54 10.13
CA LYS A 77 -8.98 -6.45 10.19
C LYS A 77 -9.57 -7.58 11.05
N LEU A 78 -9.16 -8.82 10.81
CA LEU A 78 -9.64 -9.97 11.57
C LEU A 78 -9.27 -9.89 13.05
N LEU A 79 -8.06 -9.46 13.39
CA LEU A 79 -7.63 -9.26 14.78
C LEU A 79 -8.52 -8.21 15.46
N ASN A 80 -8.74 -7.06 14.82
CA ASN A 80 -9.59 -5.99 15.36
C ASN A 80 -11.06 -6.42 15.50
N ASP A 81 -11.57 -7.24 14.59
CA ASP A 81 -12.94 -7.77 14.67
C ASP A 81 -13.10 -8.79 15.83
N ASN A 82 -12.01 -9.33 16.38
CA ASN A 82 -12.01 -10.35 17.45
C ASN A 82 -11.35 -9.89 18.77
N LEU A 83 -10.83 -8.67 18.84
CA LEU A 83 -10.28 -8.12 20.08
C LEU A 83 -11.40 -7.73 21.04
N GLU A 84 -11.20 -8.02 22.33
CA GLU A 84 -12.11 -7.60 23.38
C GLU A 84 -11.82 -6.17 23.85
N GLY A 85 -12.88 -5.43 24.18
CA GLY A 85 -12.83 -4.09 24.73
C GLY A 85 -12.53 -3.01 23.69
N ASP A 86 -11.91 -1.92 24.13
CA ASP A 86 -11.55 -0.79 23.26
C ASP A 86 -10.17 -0.96 22.60
N ARG A 87 -9.60 -2.17 22.63
CA ARG A 87 -8.28 -2.47 22.06
C ARG A 87 -8.35 -2.46 20.53
N SER A 88 -7.32 -1.90 19.88
CA SER A 88 -7.21 -1.91 18.42
C SER A 88 -5.75 -2.09 18.01
N VAL A 89 -5.50 -3.04 17.11
CA VAL A 89 -4.24 -3.21 16.39
C VAL A 89 -4.15 -2.16 15.28
N VAL A 90 -3.06 -1.41 15.31
CA VAL A 90 -2.61 -0.52 14.25
C VAL A 90 -1.50 -1.20 13.47
N LEU A 91 -1.66 -1.23 12.14
CA LEU A 91 -0.62 -1.73 11.24
C LEU A 91 0.45 -0.65 11.04
N VAL A 92 1.66 -0.95 11.48
CA VAL A 92 2.83 -0.13 11.24
C VAL A 92 3.39 -0.52 9.88
N LEU A 93 3.36 0.43 8.95
CA LEU A 93 3.75 0.22 7.56
C LEU A 93 5.27 0.12 7.45
N PRO A 94 5.83 -1.03 7.03
CA PRO A 94 7.28 -1.19 6.94
C PRO A 94 7.83 -0.29 5.84
N PRO A 95 8.91 0.47 6.07
CA PRO A 95 9.46 1.37 5.06
C PRO A 95 9.97 0.58 3.85
N TRP A 96 9.97 1.23 2.69
CA TRP A 96 10.45 0.64 1.45
C TRP A 96 11.98 0.77 1.34
N GLY A 97 12.66 -0.34 1.05
CA GLY A 97 14.02 -0.33 0.52
C GLY A 97 15.00 -1.26 1.24
N PRO A 98 16.21 -1.44 0.68
CA PRO A 98 16.54 -1.34 -0.75
C PRO A 98 16.04 -2.59 -1.51
N LEU A 99 15.16 -2.42 -2.51
CA LEU A 99 14.63 -3.54 -3.31
C LEU A 99 15.55 -3.92 -4.48
N TYR A 100 15.67 -5.21 -4.78
CA TYR A 100 16.58 -5.75 -5.80
C TYR A 100 16.42 -5.09 -7.19
N HIS A 101 15.22 -4.73 -7.61
CA HIS A 101 14.96 -4.11 -8.92
C HIS A 101 15.15 -2.60 -8.99
N TRP A 102 15.48 -1.92 -7.87
CA TRP A 102 15.71 -0.48 -7.85
C TRP A 102 17.14 -0.12 -8.28
N MET A 103 17.72 -0.93 -9.18
CA MET A 103 19.12 -0.83 -9.65
C MET A 103 19.43 0.45 -10.43
N LEU A 104 18.43 1.20 -10.90
CA LEU A 104 18.62 2.46 -11.62
C LEU A 104 19.14 3.61 -10.73
N ASP A 105 19.03 3.49 -9.40
CA ASP A 105 19.46 4.54 -8.45
C ASP A 105 20.98 4.77 -8.40
N ARG A 106 21.82 3.79 -8.76
CA ARG A 106 23.29 3.98 -8.69
C ARG A 106 23.80 5.08 -9.61
N ARG A 107 23.12 5.33 -10.74
CA ARG A 107 23.59 6.30 -11.75
C ARG A 107 23.03 7.71 -11.54
N MET A 108 21.98 7.84 -10.72
CA MET A 108 21.23 9.09 -10.56
C MET A 108 21.41 9.74 -9.17
N GLY A 109 22.17 9.12 -8.26
CA GLY A 109 22.46 9.69 -6.94
C GLY A 109 21.24 9.74 -6.00
N VAL A 110 20.22 8.93 -6.26
CA VAL A 110 18.98 8.88 -5.47
C VAL A 110 19.20 7.93 -4.27
N PRO A 111 18.78 8.33 -3.05
CA PRO A 111 18.86 7.46 -1.86
C PRO A 111 18.13 6.13 -2.08
N ARG A 112 18.59 5.02 -1.50
CA ARG A 112 17.94 3.70 -1.70
C ARG A 112 16.80 3.40 -0.73
N GLY A 113 16.34 4.41 0.00
CA GLY A 113 15.47 4.29 1.16
C GLY A 113 16.25 4.42 2.48
N PRO A 114 15.57 4.18 3.61
CA PRO A 114 14.16 3.79 3.71
C PRO A 114 13.21 4.89 3.21
N TYR A 115 12.15 4.50 2.49
CA TYR A 115 11.09 5.42 2.06
C TYR A 115 9.78 5.14 2.78
N PRO A 116 9.05 6.16 3.26
CA PRO A 116 7.72 5.97 3.81
C PRO A 116 6.71 5.59 2.72
N TRP A 117 5.60 4.97 3.12
CA TRP A 117 4.54 4.57 2.19
C TRP A 117 3.88 5.75 1.48
N SER A 118 3.81 6.90 2.14
CA SER A 118 3.32 8.18 1.60
C SER A 118 4.06 8.63 0.34
N THR A 119 5.26 8.12 0.11
CA THR A 119 6.02 8.29 -1.15
C THR A 119 5.27 7.70 -2.35
N PHE A 120 4.57 6.58 -2.17
CA PHE A 120 3.96 5.79 -3.24
C PHE A 120 2.43 5.71 -3.16
N PHE A 121 1.86 5.75 -1.95
CA PHE A 121 0.45 5.52 -1.67
C PHE A 121 -0.15 6.65 -0.83
N ASP A 122 -1.47 6.80 -0.94
CA ASP A 122 -2.24 7.72 -0.10
C ASP A 122 -2.57 7.07 1.25
N ILE A 123 -1.90 7.48 2.31
CA ILE A 123 -2.06 6.92 3.66
C ILE A 123 -3.48 7.08 4.19
N GLN A 124 -4.16 8.17 3.83
CA GLN A 124 -5.55 8.37 4.23
C GLN A 124 -6.47 7.33 3.58
N SER A 125 -6.23 6.96 2.32
CA SER A 125 -6.99 5.89 1.66
C SER A 125 -6.76 4.52 2.30
N LEU A 126 -5.53 4.19 2.70
CA LEU A 126 -5.21 2.97 3.45
C LEU A 126 -5.95 2.95 4.80
N SER A 127 -5.90 4.08 5.52
CA SER A 127 -6.50 4.27 6.85
C SER A 127 -8.03 4.10 6.87
N ARG A 128 -8.70 4.21 5.72
CA ARG A 128 -10.15 3.95 5.61
C ARG A 128 -10.51 2.47 5.66
N TYR A 129 -9.55 1.58 5.40
CA TYR A 129 -9.77 0.13 5.46
C TYR A 129 -9.38 -0.44 6.82
N ILE A 130 -8.18 -0.12 7.30
CA ILE A 130 -7.66 -0.52 8.62
C ILE A 130 -6.85 0.63 9.24
N PRO A 131 -6.67 0.68 10.58
CA PRO A 131 -5.77 1.64 11.20
C PRO A 131 -4.33 1.37 10.73
N VAL A 132 -3.68 2.37 10.15
CA VAL A 132 -2.29 2.30 9.71
C VAL A 132 -1.50 3.50 10.24
N MET A 133 -0.18 3.33 10.37
CA MET A 133 0.76 4.41 10.62
C MET A 133 2.09 4.13 9.93
N GLU A 134 2.87 5.18 9.63
CA GLU A 134 4.21 5.01 9.07
C GLU A 134 5.19 4.52 10.15
N PHE A 135 6.17 3.72 9.76
CA PHE A 135 7.21 3.25 10.68
C PHE A 135 8.05 4.40 11.26
N GLU A 136 8.33 5.44 10.48
CA GLU A 136 9.11 6.60 10.92
C GLU A 136 8.45 7.37 12.07
N GLU A 137 7.13 7.26 12.24
CA GLU A 137 6.41 7.85 13.37
C GLU A 137 6.76 7.19 14.72
N LEU A 138 7.45 6.04 14.71
CA LEU A 138 7.87 5.30 15.89
C LEU A 138 9.34 5.52 16.27
N ILE A 139 10.17 5.98 15.33
CA ILE A 139 11.61 6.19 15.54
C ILE A 139 11.80 7.55 16.21
N CYS A 140 12.64 7.59 17.25
CA CYS A 140 13.03 8.83 17.91
C CYS A 140 14.47 9.17 17.54
N GLU A 141 14.67 10.32 16.88
CA GLU A 141 15.98 10.78 16.40
C GLU A 141 17.00 11.04 17.53
N GLU A 142 16.58 11.04 18.79
CA GLU A 142 17.41 11.41 19.95
C GLU A 142 18.19 10.23 20.59
N ASP A 143 17.96 8.98 20.18
CA ASP A 143 18.65 7.79 20.75
C ASP A 143 19.57 7.10 19.72
N GLU A 144 20.89 7.21 19.90
CA GLU A 144 21.91 6.69 18.97
C GLU A 144 22.10 5.15 19.05
N ASP A 145 21.69 4.51 20.15
CA ASP A 145 22.05 3.10 20.44
C ASP A 145 20.89 2.08 20.32
N VAL A 146 19.62 2.53 20.36
CA VAL A 146 18.41 1.67 20.19
C VAL A 146 17.29 2.45 19.54
N GLN A 147 17.02 2.17 18.26
CA GLN A 147 16.03 2.95 17.52
C GLN A 147 14.61 2.39 17.68
N PHE A 148 14.45 1.10 18.04
CA PHE A 148 13.15 0.47 18.10
C PHE A 148 13.10 -0.80 18.99
N PHE A 149 12.11 -0.90 19.87
CA PHE A 149 11.86 -2.07 20.72
C PHE A 149 10.50 -2.68 20.41
N VAL A 150 10.44 -4.02 20.35
CA VAL A 150 9.20 -4.79 20.22
C VAL A 150 9.09 -5.82 21.34
N ASP A 151 7.88 -6.17 21.77
CA ASP A 151 7.71 -7.15 22.86
C ASP A 151 7.98 -8.59 22.36
N HIS A 152 7.46 -8.90 21.17
CA HIS A 152 7.50 -10.25 20.61
C HIS A 152 7.81 -10.24 19.11
N VAL A 153 8.78 -11.07 18.70
CA VAL A 153 9.04 -11.40 17.28
C VAL A 153 8.40 -12.74 16.96
N VAL A 154 7.54 -12.75 15.95
CA VAL A 154 6.92 -13.96 15.41
C VAL A 154 7.48 -14.18 14.01
N VAL A 155 8.28 -15.24 13.84
CA VAL A 155 8.89 -15.57 12.55
C VAL A 155 8.07 -16.64 11.86
N LEU A 156 7.45 -16.32 10.73
CA LEU A 156 6.69 -17.30 9.97
C LEU A 156 7.62 -18.20 9.13
N GLN A 157 7.25 -19.47 9.04
CA GLN A 157 7.95 -20.43 8.18
C GLN A 157 6.96 -21.46 7.62
N ASN A 158 7.34 -22.12 6.53
CA ASN A 158 6.57 -23.24 6.00
C ASN A 158 6.85 -24.50 6.81
N PHE A 159 5.89 -25.42 6.88
CA PHE A 159 6.16 -26.79 7.32
C PHE A 159 7.20 -27.46 6.41
N LEU A 160 8.11 -28.26 6.98
CA LEU A 160 9.19 -28.91 6.22
C LEU A 160 8.67 -29.92 5.19
N ASP A 161 7.60 -30.63 5.55
CA ASP A 161 6.93 -31.68 4.76
C ASP A 161 5.86 -31.13 3.80
N MET A 162 5.62 -29.82 3.80
CA MET A 162 4.58 -29.15 3.00
C MET A 162 4.69 -29.49 1.50
N PHE A 163 5.91 -29.61 0.98
CA PHE A 163 6.15 -29.88 -0.44
C PHE A 163 6.36 -31.37 -0.75
N GLU A 164 6.32 -32.24 0.25
CA GLU A 164 6.58 -33.67 0.10
C GLU A 164 5.29 -34.48 0.05
N SER A 165 4.30 -34.12 0.89
CA SER A 165 3.06 -34.89 1.06
C SER A 165 1.97 -34.54 0.05
N GLY A 166 1.99 -33.32 -0.51
CA GLY A 166 0.90 -32.78 -1.33
C GLY A 166 -0.41 -32.56 -0.56
N ASP A 167 -0.39 -32.74 0.76
CA ASP A 167 -1.55 -32.58 1.63
C ASP A 167 -1.59 -31.15 2.17
N PHE A 168 -2.57 -30.37 1.69
CA PHE A 168 -2.81 -29.01 2.18
C PHE A 168 -3.86 -29.05 3.28
N SER A 169 -3.42 -28.81 4.51
CA SER A 169 -4.29 -28.66 5.69
C SER A 169 -3.96 -27.36 6.42
N GLU A 170 -4.98 -26.52 6.59
CA GLU A 170 -4.81 -25.25 7.27
C GLU A 170 -4.52 -25.45 8.76
N LYS A 171 -3.34 -25.01 9.20
CA LYS A 171 -2.84 -25.19 10.56
C LYS A 171 -1.65 -24.29 10.85
N TYR A 172 -1.40 -24.06 12.14
CA TYR A 172 -0.16 -23.46 12.62
C TYR A 172 0.45 -24.32 13.72
N GLU A 173 1.78 -24.26 13.88
CA GLU A 173 2.51 -24.93 14.95
C GLU A 173 3.68 -24.05 15.41
N VAL A 174 3.77 -23.80 16.72
CA VAL A 174 4.97 -23.19 17.32
C VAL A 174 6.08 -24.23 17.28
N SER A 175 7.15 -23.93 16.55
CA SER A 175 8.16 -24.91 16.18
C SER A 175 9.55 -24.32 16.29
N LYS A 176 10.58 -25.17 16.20
CA LYS A 176 11.96 -24.68 16.17
C LYS A 176 12.18 -23.84 14.93
N CYS A 177 12.88 -22.72 15.10
CA CYS A 177 13.27 -21.87 13.99
C CYS A 177 14.14 -22.63 13.00
N GLN A 178 13.75 -22.60 11.73
CA GLN A 178 14.58 -23.12 10.64
C GLN A 178 15.81 -22.23 10.47
N ALA A 179 16.92 -22.82 10.02
CA ALA A 179 18.17 -22.10 9.82
C ALA A 179 18.00 -20.94 8.82
N HIS A 180 18.62 -19.80 9.11
CA HIS A 180 18.62 -18.59 8.27
C HIS A 180 17.23 -18.03 7.95
N ARG A 181 16.23 -18.23 8.81
CA ARG A 181 14.88 -17.65 8.63
C ARG A 181 14.72 -16.23 9.12
N SER A 182 15.43 -15.88 10.19
CA SER A 182 15.37 -14.57 10.85
C SER A 182 16.76 -13.94 10.88
N GLU A 183 16.79 -12.61 10.87
CA GLU A 183 18.00 -11.81 11.03
C GLU A 183 18.30 -11.50 12.50
N PHE A 184 17.43 -11.93 13.43
CA PHE A 184 17.62 -11.75 14.86
C PHE A 184 18.62 -12.75 15.44
N GLU A 185 19.54 -12.24 16.25
CA GLU A 185 20.52 -13.01 17.01
C GLU A 185 20.32 -12.81 18.53
N PRO A 186 20.69 -13.79 19.36
CA PRO A 186 20.64 -13.64 20.81
C PRO A 186 21.58 -12.52 21.28
N VAL A 187 21.06 -11.58 22.08
CA VAL A 187 21.88 -10.53 22.70
C VAL A 187 22.72 -11.14 23.82
N THR A 188 24.00 -10.80 23.88
CA THR A 188 24.91 -11.26 24.94
C THR A 188 25.57 -10.09 25.68
N GLY A 189 25.90 -10.28 26.96
CA GLY A 189 26.59 -9.29 27.78
C GLY A 189 25.67 -8.25 28.43
N THR A 190 26.24 -7.08 28.75
CA THR A 190 25.61 -6.03 29.58
C THR A 190 24.42 -5.31 28.93
N VAL A 191 24.21 -5.50 27.62
CA VAL A 191 23.07 -4.93 26.88
C VAL A 191 21.78 -5.67 27.25
N ALA A 192 21.81 -7.01 27.30
CA ALA A 192 20.65 -7.83 27.66
C ALA A 192 20.14 -7.56 29.10
N GLU A 193 21.01 -7.07 29.98
CA GLU A 193 20.67 -6.76 31.37
C GLU A 193 20.02 -5.39 31.55
N ARG A 194 20.13 -4.46 30.59
CA ARG A 194 19.63 -3.08 30.74
C ARG A 194 18.15 -2.92 30.39
N ASP A 195 17.66 -3.64 29.39
CA ASP A 195 16.32 -3.43 28.81
C ASP A 195 15.48 -4.72 28.67
N ASP A 196 15.94 -5.84 29.28
CA ASP A 196 15.32 -7.18 29.18
C ASP A 196 15.23 -7.72 27.73
N SER A 197 16.01 -7.14 26.80
CA SER A 197 16.11 -7.63 25.43
C SER A 197 16.92 -8.92 25.38
N LYS A 198 16.36 -9.92 24.71
CA LYS A 198 17.01 -11.22 24.49
C LYS A 198 17.45 -11.41 23.05
N TRP A 199 16.89 -10.63 22.14
CA TRP A 199 17.11 -10.73 20.70
C TRP A 199 17.35 -9.35 20.10
N GLU A 200 18.25 -9.27 19.13
CA GLU A 200 18.55 -8.06 18.35
C GLU A 200 18.66 -8.43 16.89
N GLY A 201 18.10 -7.60 16.01
CA GLY A 201 18.22 -7.71 14.56
C GLY A 201 18.32 -6.31 13.95
N VAL A 202 18.85 -6.24 12.73
CA VAL A 202 18.89 -4.99 11.95
C VAL A 202 17.84 -5.10 10.87
N LEU A 203 16.82 -4.25 10.91
CA LEU A 203 15.73 -4.24 9.94
C LEU A 203 15.74 -2.95 9.13
N PHE A 204 15.03 -2.98 8.00
CA PHE A 204 14.72 -1.78 7.22
C PHE A 204 15.92 -0.95 6.73
N GLY A 205 17.08 -1.59 6.64
CA GLY A 205 18.34 -0.99 6.16
C GLY A 205 19.37 -0.85 7.27
N ASP A 206 19.04 -0.08 8.31
CA ASP A 206 19.97 0.33 9.36
C ASP A 206 19.30 0.49 10.74
N VAL A 207 18.05 0.02 10.90
CA VAL A 207 17.31 0.16 12.15
C VAL A 207 17.59 -1.03 13.05
N THR A 208 18.30 -0.78 14.15
CA THR A 208 18.50 -1.78 15.20
C THR A 208 17.20 -1.99 15.97
N VAL A 209 16.67 -3.20 15.90
CA VAL A 209 15.44 -3.63 16.59
C VAL A 209 15.78 -4.64 17.68
N ARG A 210 15.30 -4.39 18.89
CA ARG A 210 15.43 -5.33 20.01
C ARG A 210 14.09 -5.93 20.41
N SER A 211 14.15 -7.14 20.95
CA SER A 211 12.97 -7.84 21.45
C SER A 211 13.20 -8.63 22.72
N ARG A 212 12.18 -8.67 23.59
CA ARG A 212 12.13 -9.54 24.77
C ARG A 212 12.02 -11.02 24.39
N SER A 213 11.40 -11.34 23.25
CA SER A 213 11.21 -12.74 22.84
C SER A 213 11.12 -12.95 21.33
N LEU A 214 11.41 -14.18 20.92
CA LEU A 214 11.31 -14.62 19.54
C LEU A 214 10.72 -16.04 19.51
N GLN A 215 9.72 -16.26 18.64
CA GLN A 215 9.12 -17.56 18.39
C GLN A 215 8.94 -17.79 16.89
N CYS A 216 9.23 -19.01 16.43
CA CYS A 216 8.97 -19.41 15.06
C CYS A 216 7.66 -20.20 14.95
N VAL A 217 6.82 -19.82 14.01
CA VAL A 217 5.52 -20.44 13.77
C VAL A 217 5.51 -21.01 12.35
N SER A 218 5.42 -22.34 12.28
CA SER A 218 5.15 -23.01 11.01
C SER A 218 3.68 -22.78 10.67
N LEU A 219 3.40 -22.21 9.50
CA LEU A 219 2.05 -21.81 9.08
C LEU A 219 1.72 -22.42 7.72
N MET A 220 0.48 -22.89 7.60
CA MET A 220 -0.17 -23.23 6.34
C MET A 220 -1.59 -22.65 6.41
N GLY A 221 -1.89 -21.64 5.60
CA GLY A 221 -3.22 -21.03 5.51
C GLY A 221 -3.26 -19.51 5.64
N GLY A 222 -4.48 -18.99 5.72
CA GLY A 222 -4.78 -17.56 5.77
C GLY A 222 -4.71 -16.92 7.15
N ALA A 223 -5.32 -15.74 7.27
CA ALA A 223 -5.34 -14.95 8.49
C ALA A 223 -6.08 -15.65 9.63
N HIS A 224 -7.17 -16.37 9.33
CA HIS A 224 -7.97 -17.06 10.36
C HIS A 224 -7.15 -18.11 11.12
N VAL A 225 -6.20 -18.77 10.44
CA VAL A 225 -5.39 -19.83 11.03
C VAL A 225 -4.49 -19.28 12.15
N ILE A 226 -3.80 -18.17 11.89
CA ILE A 226 -2.82 -17.59 12.84
C ILE A 226 -3.44 -16.59 13.82
N SER A 227 -4.65 -16.10 13.55
CA SER A 227 -5.31 -15.10 14.38
C SER A 227 -5.43 -15.49 15.87
N PRO A 228 -5.76 -16.73 16.27
CA PRO A 228 -5.89 -17.07 17.69
C PRO A 228 -4.56 -16.99 18.43
N TYR A 229 -3.47 -17.40 17.75
CA TYR A 229 -2.12 -17.29 18.30
C TYR A 229 -1.74 -15.81 18.50
N LEU A 230 -1.96 -14.96 17.51
CA LEU A 230 -1.62 -13.54 17.63
C LEU A 230 -2.45 -12.81 18.67
N LEU A 231 -3.75 -13.09 18.78
CA LEU A 231 -4.60 -12.56 19.86
C LEU A 231 -4.05 -12.94 21.23
N SER A 232 -3.68 -14.21 21.43
CA SER A 232 -3.08 -14.67 22.70
C SER A 232 -1.73 -14.01 22.99
N THR A 233 -0.94 -13.70 21.95
CA THR A 233 0.32 -12.96 22.10
C THR A 233 0.05 -11.50 22.50
N PHE A 234 -0.97 -10.85 21.92
CA PHE A 234 -1.38 -9.48 22.26
C PHE A 234 -1.99 -9.35 23.66
N ASP A 235 -2.38 -10.43 24.33
CA ASP A 235 -2.79 -10.36 25.74
C ASP A 235 -1.62 -10.06 26.69
N GLN A 236 -0.38 -10.27 26.24
CA GLN A 236 0.85 -9.99 27.01
C GLN A 236 1.81 -9.02 26.32
N SER A 237 1.42 -8.50 25.16
CA SER A 237 2.27 -7.70 24.28
C SER A 237 1.51 -6.49 23.76
N GLN A 238 2.19 -5.36 23.67
CA GLN A 238 1.66 -4.20 22.95
C GLN A 238 2.19 -4.16 21.51
N PHE A 239 3.40 -4.66 21.29
CA PHE A 239 4.10 -4.56 20.01
C PHE A 239 4.57 -5.93 19.50
N ILE A 240 4.08 -6.33 18.32
CA ILE A 240 4.48 -7.57 17.65
C ILE A 240 5.17 -7.25 16.32
N LEU A 241 6.33 -7.86 16.10
CA LEU A 241 7.00 -7.92 14.79
C LEU A 241 6.70 -9.27 14.13
N LEU A 242 6.03 -9.27 12.99
CA LEU A 242 5.73 -10.46 12.19
C LEU A 242 6.73 -10.59 11.03
N GLU A 243 7.74 -11.44 11.19
CA GLU A 243 8.69 -11.70 10.10
C GLU A 243 8.16 -12.72 9.09
N ARG A 244 8.64 -12.60 7.85
CA ARG A 244 8.35 -13.54 6.75
C ARG A 244 6.87 -13.60 6.41
N ALA A 245 6.21 -12.43 6.41
CA ALA A 245 4.78 -12.32 6.15
C ALA A 245 4.34 -12.84 4.76
N GLU A 246 5.26 -13.08 3.83
CA GLU A 246 4.95 -13.76 2.56
C GLU A 246 4.44 -15.19 2.72
N VAL A 247 4.71 -15.83 3.86
CA VAL A 247 4.22 -17.18 4.21
C VAL A 247 2.70 -17.18 4.43
N LEU A 248 2.15 -16.08 4.93
CA LEU A 248 0.71 -15.92 5.13
C LEU A 248 -0.01 -15.96 3.77
N LEU A 249 -1.06 -16.78 3.63
CA LEU A 249 -1.89 -16.80 2.41
C LEU A 249 -3.01 -15.75 2.48
N HIS A 250 -3.63 -15.47 1.35
CA HIS A 250 -4.88 -14.72 1.33
C HIS A 250 -5.98 -15.51 2.03
N GLU A 251 -6.82 -14.83 2.80
CA GLU A 251 -7.99 -15.42 3.45
C GLU A 251 -9.03 -15.87 2.41
N ASN A 252 -9.66 -14.90 1.74
CA ASN A 252 -10.63 -15.12 0.67
C ASN A 252 -10.20 -14.35 -0.58
N PHE A 253 -9.32 -14.96 -1.38
CA PHE A 253 -8.73 -14.31 -2.55
C PHE A 253 -9.80 -13.93 -3.59
N GLY A 254 -9.79 -12.67 -4.02
CA GLY A 254 -10.73 -12.17 -5.05
C GLY A 254 -12.15 -11.91 -4.55
N GLU A 255 -12.45 -12.15 -3.27
CA GLU A 255 -13.74 -11.81 -2.66
C GLU A 255 -13.81 -10.33 -2.24
N ARG A 256 -14.94 -9.94 -1.66
CA ARG A 256 -15.25 -8.55 -1.29
C ARG A 256 -14.16 -7.91 -0.43
N GLU A 257 -13.72 -8.56 0.64
CA GLU A 257 -12.74 -7.96 1.56
C GLU A 257 -11.34 -7.84 0.92
N TYR A 258 -10.95 -8.80 0.08
CA TYR A 258 -9.75 -8.66 -0.77
C TYR A 258 -9.81 -7.39 -1.64
N TRP A 259 -10.94 -7.17 -2.32
CA TRP A 259 -11.11 -5.99 -3.18
C TRP A 259 -11.15 -4.69 -2.37
N ARG A 260 -11.77 -4.67 -1.19
CA ARG A 260 -11.76 -3.48 -0.31
C ARG A 260 -10.36 -3.11 0.15
N ALA A 261 -9.57 -4.10 0.57
CA ALA A 261 -8.16 -3.89 0.88
C ALA A 261 -7.41 -3.35 -0.35
N ARG A 262 -7.62 -3.95 -1.52
CA ARG A 262 -6.97 -3.54 -2.76
C ARG A 262 -7.37 -2.13 -3.23
N GLU A 263 -8.63 -1.76 -3.06
CA GLU A 263 -9.17 -0.43 -3.40
C GLU A 263 -8.64 0.67 -2.48
N SER A 264 -8.28 0.33 -1.24
CA SER A 264 -7.65 1.25 -0.28
C SER A 264 -6.25 1.69 -0.71
N MET A 265 -5.53 0.85 -1.47
CA MET A 265 -4.19 1.14 -2.00
C MET A 265 -4.22 2.11 -3.19
N ARG A 266 -4.65 3.35 -2.94
CA ARG A 266 -4.59 4.46 -3.91
C ARG A 266 -3.18 5.02 -3.98
N PHE A 267 -2.73 5.36 -5.18
CA PHE A 267 -1.42 5.99 -5.37
C PHE A 267 -1.38 7.38 -4.74
N ALA A 268 -0.20 7.79 -4.30
CA ALA A 268 0.03 9.10 -3.71
C ALA A 268 -0.46 10.23 -4.66
N PRO A 269 -1.24 11.22 -4.18
CA PRO A 269 -1.83 12.24 -5.03
C PRO A 269 -0.81 13.01 -5.87
N LYS A 270 0.39 13.26 -5.33
CA LYS A 270 1.50 13.90 -6.03
C LYS A 270 1.97 13.12 -7.26
N LEU A 271 2.00 11.78 -7.18
CA LEU A 271 2.38 10.93 -8.32
C LEU A 271 1.30 10.96 -9.40
N VAL A 272 0.03 10.87 -8.99
CA VAL A 272 -1.11 10.95 -9.92
C VAL A 272 -1.15 12.30 -10.63
N LEU A 273 -0.91 13.40 -9.89
CA LEU A 273 -0.85 14.75 -10.48
C LEU A 273 0.28 14.87 -11.50
N LYS A 274 1.51 14.45 -11.15
CA LYS A 274 2.64 14.47 -12.07
C LYS A 274 2.41 13.63 -13.33
N ALA A 275 1.75 12.48 -13.20
CA ALA A 275 1.41 11.66 -14.35
C ALA A 275 0.42 12.39 -15.28
N LYS A 276 -0.59 13.07 -14.72
CA LYS A 276 -1.52 13.89 -15.50
C LYS A 276 -0.82 15.05 -16.20
N GLU A 277 0.01 15.80 -15.48
CA GLU A 277 0.80 16.91 -16.05
C GLU A 277 1.70 16.43 -17.19
N PHE A 278 2.39 15.30 -17.03
CA PHE A 278 3.22 14.72 -18.08
C PHE A 278 2.42 14.39 -19.35
N ILE A 279 1.25 13.76 -19.18
CA ILE A 279 0.35 13.42 -20.28
C ILE A 279 -0.11 14.71 -21.00
N GLU A 280 -0.54 15.72 -20.25
CA GLU A 280 -1.01 16.99 -20.81
C GLU A 280 0.09 17.73 -21.58
N GLN A 281 1.33 17.71 -21.08
CA GLN A 281 2.47 18.39 -21.70
C GLN A 281 3.00 17.65 -22.94
N MET A 282 3.19 16.33 -22.84
CA MET A 282 3.80 15.54 -23.91
C MET A 282 2.82 15.15 -25.01
N PHE A 283 1.54 15.03 -24.66
CA PHE A 283 0.49 14.54 -25.54
C PHE A 283 -0.76 15.45 -25.52
N PRO A 284 -0.58 16.76 -25.80
CA PRO A 284 -1.67 17.73 -25.74
C PRO A 284 -2.78 17.35 -26.72
N ASN A 285 -4.01 17.23 -26.22
CA ASN A 285 -5.20 16.80 -26.97
C ASN A 285 -5.10 15.40 -27.62
N GLN A 286 -4.10 14.59 -27.25
CA GLN A 286 -3.88 13.26 -27.81
C GLN A 286 -4.27 12.12 -26.86
N LEU A 287 -4.68 12.44 -25.62
CA LEU A 287 -5.04 11.44 -24.61
C LEU A 287 -6.09 10.44 -25.13
N ALA A 288 -7.12 10.93 -25.81
CA ALA A 288 -8.15 10.07 -26.40
C ALA A 288 -7.57 9.05 -27.41
N ILE A 289 -6.58 9.44 -28.20
CA ILE A 289 -5.92 8.54 -29.16
C ILE A 289 -4.96 7.59 -28.45
N LEU A 290 -4.24 8.05 -27.43
CA LEU A 290 -3.38 7.18 -26.62
C LEU A 290 -4.19 6.08 -25.93
N ASP A 291 -5.34 6.43 -25.33
CA ASP A 291 -6.25 5.47 -24.73
C ASP A 291 -6.75 4.45 -25.76
N GLN A 292 -7.11 4.91 -26.97
CA GLN A 292 -7.51 4.00 -28.05
C GLN A 292 -6.39 3.05 -28.46
N ILE A 293 -5.15 3.53 -28.62
CA ILE A 293 -3.98 2.72 -28.96
C ILE A 293 -3.70 1.70 -27.86
N ILE A 294 -3.72 2.11 -26.58
CA ILE A 294 -3.47 1.21 -25.46
C ILE A 294 -4.56 0.12 -25.42
N CYS A 295 -5.83 0.50 -25.55
CA CYS A 295 -6.94 -0.44 -25.56
C CYS A 295 -6.93 -1.35 -26.79
N SER A 296 -6.53 -0.88 -27.97
CA SER A 296 -6.49 -1.69 -29.19
C SER A 296 -5.41 -2.77 -29.11
N MET A 297 -4.35 -2.56 -28.34
CA MET A 297 -3.26 -3.53 -28.13
C MET A 297 -3.54 -4.57 -27.03
N ALA A 298 -4.64 -4.44 -26.27
CA ALA A 298 -4.97 -5.37 -25.20
C ALA A 298 -5.27 -6.80 -25.72
N LYS A 299 -4.97 -7.84 -24.94
CA LYS A 299 -5.29 -9.23 -25.33
C LYS A 299 -6.79 -9.44 -25.53
N TYR A 300 -7.60 -8.77 -24.73
CA TYR A 300 -9.05 -8.79 -24.77
C TYR A 300 -9.59 -7.38 -24.54
N PHE A 301 -10.54 -6.94 -25.36
CA PHE A 301 -11.17 -5.64 -25.24
C PHE A 301 -12.66 -5.78 -24.96
N ILE A 302 -13.15 -5.01 -23.99
CA ILE A 302 -14.56 -4.80 -23.68
C ILE A 302 -14.84 -3.29 -23.65
N GLY A 303 -15.80 -2.84 -24.44
CA GLY A 303 -16.14 -1.43 -24.58
C GLY A 303 -17.49 -1.06 -23.96
N THR A 304 -17.96 0.14 -24.26
CA THR A 304 -19.35 0.56 -23.94
C THR A 304 -20.25 0.37 -25.16
N GLN A 305 -21.52 0.02 -24.94
CA GLN A 305 -22.51 -0.07 -26.02
C GLN A 305 -22.71 1.31 -26.67
N GLU A 306 -22.87 1.34 -28.00
CA GLU A 306 -23.11 2.56 -28.79
C GLU A 306 -22.06 3.70 -28.68
N SER A 307 -20.93 3.45 -28.01
CA SER A 307 -19.85 4.42 -27.87
C SER A 307 -19.02 4.51 -29.16
N THR A 308 -19.02 5.69 -29.80
CA THR A 308 -18.18 5.97 -30.97
C THR A 308 -16.69 5.83 -30.68
N PHE A 309 -16.27 6.11 -29.45
CA PHE A 309 -14.92 5.84 -28.96
C PHE A 309 -14.60 4.34 -28.98
N SER A 310 -15.50 3.51 -28.48
CA SER A 310 -15.35 2.04 -28.50
C SER A 310 -15.38 1.49 -29.93
N PHE A 311 -16.12 2.11 -30.85
CA PHE A 311 -16.13 1.72 -32.26
C PHE A 311 -14.75 1.89 -32.90
N ARG A 312 -14.07 3.02 -32.65
CA ARG A 312 -12.71 3.24 -33.19
C ARG A 312 -11.71 2.19 -32.70
N ILE A 313 -11.79 1.78 -31.42
CA ILE A 313 -10.92 0.73 -30.88
C ILE A 313 -11.18 -0.61 -31.57
N ARG A 314 -12.45 -0.98 -31.79
CA ARG A 314 -12.82 -2.23 -32.46
C ARG A 314 -12.29 -2.28 -33.89
N GLU A 315 -12.40 -1.19 -34.62
CA GLU A 315 -11.87 -1.07 -35.98
C GLU A 315 -10.34 -1.16 -36.01
N GLU A 316 -9.65 -0.51 -35.08
CA GLU A 316 -8.19 -0.60 -34.96
C GLU A 316 -7.73 -2.04 -34.70
N ARG A 317 -8.45 -2.76 -33.83
CA ARG A 317 -8.19 -4.18 -33.54
C ARG A 317 -8.38 -5.09 -34.74
N GLU A 318 -9.42 -4.84 -35.55
CA GLU A 318 -9.65 -5.56 -36.80
C GLU A 318 -8.54 -5.29 -37.82
N MET A 319 -8.02 -4.05 -37.90
CA MET A 319 -6.86 -3.73 -38.75
C MET A 319 -5.59 -4.44 -38.28
N ILE A 320 -5.33 -4.49 -36.97
CA ILE A 320 -4.19 -5.21 -36.37
C ILE A 320 -4.31 -6.73 -36.59
N GLY A 321 -5.52 -7.27 -36.67
CA GLY A 321 -5.80 -8.69 -36.90
C GLY A 321 -6.08 -9.49 -35.63
N PHE A 322 -6.58 -8.84 -34.57
CA PHE A 322 -7.12 -9.55 -33.41
C PHE A 322 -8.40 -10.33 -33.78
N ASN A 323 -8.65 -11.45 -33.09
CA ASN A 323 -9.88 -12.22 -33.29
C ASN A 323 -11.12 -11.40 -32.86
N SER A 324 -12.19 -11.49 -33.65
CA SER A 324 -13.47 -10.84 -33.37
C SER A 324 -14.04 -11.18 -31.98
N ASP A 325 -13.83 -12.39 -31.46
CA ASP A 325 -14.31 -12.81 -30.12
C ASP A 325 -13.61 -12.06 -28.98
N THR A 326 -12.42 -11.50 -29.21
CA THR A 326 -11.71 -10.66 -28.22
C THR A 326 -11.87 -9.17 -28.50
N THR A 327 -12.70 -8.79 -29.47
CA THR A 327 -12.83 -7.41 -29.98
C THR A 327 -14.25 -6.87 -29.84
N PHE A 328 -15.26 -7.61 -30.26
CA PHE A 328 -16.66 -7.16 -30.27
C PHE A 328 -17.38 -7.48 -28.95
N ASN A 329 -16.89 -6.91 -27.85
CA ASN A 329 -17.48 -7.06 -26.52
C ASN A 329 -17.92 -5.70 -25.96
N ALA A 330 -18.97 -5.72 -25.13
CA ALA A 330 -19.45 -4.54 -24.41
C ALA A 330 -19.90 -4.91 -23.00
N PHE A 331 -19.77 -3.98 -22.05
CA PHE A 331 -20.40 -4.11 -20.74
C PHE A 331 -21.92 -4.10 -20.88
N CYS A 332 -22.59 -4.96 -20.11
CA CYS A 332 -24.04 -4.93 -20.03
C CYS A 332 -24.53 -3.71 -19.24
N GLY A 333 -25.63 -3.11 -19.67
CA GLY A 333 -26.31 -2.03 -18.96
C GLY A 333 -27.55 -2.46 -18.18
N GLY A 334 -28.04 -1.58 -17.31
CA GLY A 334 -29.30 -1.72 -16.57
C GLY A 334 -29.17 -2.39 -15.19
N PRO A 335 -30.15 -2.22 -14.28
CA PRO A 335 -30.09 -2.74 -12.90
C PRO A 335 -29.88 -4.26 -12.79
N ASN A 336 -30.33 -5.00 -13.81
CA ASN A 336 -30.25 -6.47 -13.88
C ASN A 336 -29.50 -6.98 -15.12
N GLY A 337 -28.71 -6.14 -15.81
CA GLY A 337 -28.01 -6.54 -17.04
C GLY A 337 -28.92 -6.76 -18.26
N GLU A 338 -30.02 -6.01 -18.33
CA GLU A 338 -31.02 -6.16 -19.41
C GLU A 338 -30.49 -5.71 -20.79
N TYR A 339 -29.47 -4.83 -20.81
CA TYR A 339 -28.83 -4.37 -22.04
C TYR A 339 -27.51 -5.12 -22.26
N CYS A 340 -27.59 -6.41 -22.58
CA CYS A 340 -26.43 -7.30 -22.78
C CYS A 340 -26.15 -7.67 -24.26
N GLU A 341 -26.85 -7.05 -25.21
CA GLU A 341 -26.63 -7.39 -26.62
C GLU A 341 -25.20 -7.05 -27.05
N ALA A 342 -24.49 -8.06 -27.58
CA ALA A 342 -23.16 -7.88 -28.10
C ALA A 342 -23.16 -6.87 -29.26
N PRO A 343 -22.12 -6.02 -29.38
CA PRO A 343 -22.04 -5.07 -30.47
C PRO A 343 -21.98 -5.79 -31.82
N SER A 344 -22.57 -5.18 -32.85
CA SER A 344 -22.53 -5.71 -34.21
C SER A 344 -21.08 -5.93 -34.66
N ARG A 345 -20.82 -7.10 -35.26
CA ARG A 345 -19.51 -7.50 -35.75
C ARG A 345 -19.29 -6.98 -37.16
N TRP A 346 -18.58 -5.86 -37.26
CA TRP A 346 -18.18 -5.28 -38.54
C TRP A 346 -16.73 -5.64 -38.82
N THR A 347 -16.52 -6.78 -39.46
CA THR A 347 -15.16 -7.28 -39.72
C THR A 347 -14.50 -6.56 -40.89
N ILE A 348 -13.18 -6.45 -40.87
CA ILE A 348 -12.43 -5.88 -41.99
C ILE A 348 -12.65 -6.72 -43.26
N VAL A 349 -12.91 -6.05 -44.39
CA VAL A 349 -12.98 -6.67 -45.72
C VAL A 349 -11.64 -6.43 -46.40
N ARG A 350 -10.95 -7.49 -46.80
CA ARG A 350 -9.61 -7.44 -47.43
C ARG A 350 -9.66 -7.82 -48.90
#